data_AF-A0A0D0AT76-F1
#
_entry.id   AF-A0A0D0AT76-F1
#
_cell.length_a   1.000
_cell.length_b   1.000
_cell.length_c   1.000
_cell.angle_alpha   90.00
_cell.angle_beta   90.00
_cell.angle_gamma   90.00
#
_symmetry.space_group_name_H-M   'P 1'
#
loop_
_entity.id
_entity.type
_entity.pdbx_description
1 polymer ?
#
loop_
_entity_poly.entity_id
_entity_poly.type
_entity_poly.pdbx_seq_one_letter_code
_entity_poly.pdbx_strand_id
1 'polypeptide(L)'
;MTSTGKRQHYAFALIETLLQHLLTCYKIGLLYDVACILHRSCIKWGFLKECLHCIAFAISVFHAYGHSWACQCVYHPRKSIVGFGLMDGEGCERLWHSLSCLIPYLRVCGYNTHIYTLNCQIHFADRESLENIGKWIARQWSLTLKKRAEADEDVRRSGRSPTFL
;
A
#
# COMPACT_ATOMS: atom_id res chain seq x y z
N MET A 1 -15.35 -22.07 7.21
CA MET A 1 -14.73 -20.91 6.52
C MET A 1 -14.21 -21.37 5.16
N THR A 2 -15.02 -21.29 4.09
CA THR A 2 -14.73 -21.85 2.75
C THR A 2 -14.31 -20.79 1.72
N SER A 3 -13.89 -19.62 2.19
CA SER A 3 -13.62 -18.44 1.37
C SER A 3 -12.18 -18.00 1.57
N THR A 4 -11.39 -17.92 0.48
CA THR A 4 -10.06 -17.31 0.49
C THR A 4 -10.15 -15.87 0.99
N GLY A 5 -9.26 -15.46 1.91
CA GLY A 5 -9.29 -14.12 2.52
C GLY A 5 -8.95 -12.96 1.57
N LYS A 6 -8.41 -13.27 0.37
CA LYS A 6 -7.99 -12.29 -0.64
C LYS A 6 -8.92 -12.28 -1.85
N ARG A 7 -10.22 -12.05 -1.65
CA ARG A 7 -11.17 -11.88 -2.76
C ARG A 7 -11.15 -10.45 -3.27
N GLN A 8 -11.16 -10.28 -4.59
CA GLN A 8 -11.07 -8.96 -5.23
C GLN A 8 -12.23 -8.01 -4.88
N HIS A 9 -13.41 -8.54 -4.55
CA HIS A 9 -14.58 -7.71 -4.24
C HIS A 9 -14.39 -6.84 -2.99
N TYR A 10 -13.61 -7.29 -2.00
CA TYR A 10 -13.30 -6.46 -0.83
C TYR A 10 -12.49 -5.23 -1.22
N ALA A 11 -11.47 -5.43 -2.06
CA ALA A 11 -10.67 -4.33 -2.59
C ALA A 11 -11.53 -3.37 -3.42
N PHE A 12 -12.41 -3.89 -4.28
CA PHE A 12 -13.32 -3.06 -5.07
C PHE A 12 -14.26 -2.22 -4.19
N ALA A 13 -14.90 -2.82 -3.19
CA ALA A 13 -15.79 -2.09 -2.29
C ALA A 13 -15.07 -0.97 -1.55
N LEU A 14 -13.83 -1.21 -1.08
CA LEU A 14 -13.02 -0.19 -0.40
C LEU A 14 -12.62 0.94 -1.34
N ILE A 15 -12.20 0.62 -2.56
CA ILE A 15 -11.80 1.62 -3.55
C ILE A 15 -13.01 2.44 -3.98
N GLU A 16 -14.16 1.81 -4.26
CA GLU A 16 -15.39 2.49 -4.64
C GLU A 16 -15.86 3.43 -3.53
N THR A 17 -15.87 2.96 -2.28
CA THR A 17 -16.23 3.78 -1.12
C THR A 17 -15.27 4.97 -0.98
N LEU A 18 -13.97 4.76 -1.14
CA LEU A 18 -12.98 5.83 -1.09
C LEU A 18 -13.22 6.86 -2.19
N LEU A 19 -13.46 6.41 -3.42
CA LEU A 19 -13.70 7.28 -4.57
C LEU A 19 -14.99 8.10 -4.46
N GLN A 20 -16.04 7.56 -3.83
CA GLN A 20 -17.29 8.31 -3.58
C GLN A 20 -17.07 9.54 -2.68
N HIS A 21 -16.02 9.53 -1.85
CA HIS A 21 -15.70 10.62 -0.94
C HIS A 21 -14.57 11.53 -1.45
N LEU A 22 -14.00 11.22 -2.62
CA LEU A 22 -12.91 12.00 -3.22
C LEU A 22 -13.38 12.67 -4.51
N LEU A 23 -12.84 13.86 -4.79
CA LEU A 23 -13.04 14.51 -6.08
C LEU A 23 -12.34 13.71 -7.19
N THR A 24 -12.95 13.66 -8.37
CA THR A 24 -12.43 12.93 -9.55
C THR A 24 -11.09 13.45 -10.07
N CYS A 25 -10.57 14.56 -9.55
CA CYS A 25 -9.30 15.16 -9.97
C CYS A 25 -8.05 14.60 -9.27
N TYR A 26 -8.18 13.79 -8.22
CA TYR A 26 -7.03 13.28 -7.47
C TYR A 26 -6.43 12.02 -8.08
N LYS A 27 -5.10 11.99 -8.22
CA LYS A 27 -4.37 10.74 -8.52
C LYS A 27 -4.18 9.93 -7.24
N ILE A 28 -4.62 8.68 -7.25
CA ILE A 28 -4.56 7.76 -6.11
C ILE A 28 -3.57 6.64 -6.43
N GLY A 29 -2.58 6.45 -5.58
CA GLY A 29 -1.69 5.30 -5.63
C GLY A 29 -2.24 4.14 -4.80
N LEU A 30 -2.59 3.02 -5.43
CA LEU A 30 -3.02 1.79 -4.78
C LEU A 30 -1.88 0.78 -4.69
N LEU A 31 -1.45 0.44 -3.48
CA LEU A 31 -0.54 -0.68 -3.21
C LEU A 31 -1.35 -1.89 -2.73
N TYR A 32 -1.33 -2.98 -3.50
CA TYR A 32 -2.04 -4.21 -3.15
C TYR A 32 -1.32 -5.44 -3.70
N ASP A 33 -1.22 -6.51 -2.91
CA ASP A 33 -0.48 -7.73 -3.27
C ASP A 33 -0.85 -8.26 -4.65
N VAL A 34 -2.14 -8.25 -4.98
CA VAL A 34 -2.67 -8.75 -6.25
C VAL A 34 -3.17 -7.61 -7.15
N ALA A 35 -2.56 -6.43 -7.04
CA ALA A 35 -2.90 -5.25 -7.85
C ALA A 35 -2.87 -5.53 -9.36
N CYS A 36 -1.95 -6.37 -9.84
CA CYS A 36 -1.90 -6.73 -11.26
C CYS A 36 -3.14 -7.51 -11.73
N ILE A 37 -3.69 -8.38 -10.88
CA ILE A 37 -4.92 -9.12 -11.17
C ILE A 37 -6.12 -8.18 -11.05
N LEU A 38 -6.11 -7.27 -10.06
CA LEU A 38 -7.16 -6.28 -9.86
C LEU A 38 -7.27 -5.33 -11.07
N HIS A 39 -6.15 -4.76 -11.53
CA HIS A 39 -6.09 -3.90 -12.70
C HIS A 39 -6.58 -4.60 -13.97
N ARG A 40 -6.16 -5.86 -14.17
CA ARG A 40 -6.64 -6.69 -15.29
C ARG A 40 -8.16 -6.90 -15.22
N SER A 41 -8.72 -7.13 -14.03
CA SER A 41 -10.16 -7.26 -13.83
C SER A 41 -10.90 -5.96 -14.18
N CYS A 42 -10.36 -4.79 -13.80
CA CYS A 42 -10.94 -3.50 -14.19
C CYS A 42 -11.02 -3.34 -15.71
N ILE A 43 -9.93 -3.61 -16.42
CA ILE A 43 -9.88 -3.48 -17.88
C ILE A 43 -10.84 -4.48 -18.55
N LYS A 44 -10.82 -5.75 -18.12
CA LYS A 44 -11.58 -6.82 -18.77
C LYS A 44 -13.08 -6.68 -18.57
N TRP A 45 -13.50 -6.34 -17.35
CA TRP A 45 -14.92 -6.34 -16.97
C TRP A 45 -15.52 -4.94 -16.89
N GLY A 46 -14.69 -3.91 -16.98
CA GLY A 46 -15.16 -2.55 -16.93
C GLY A 46 -15.48 -2.05 -15.52
N PHE A 47 -14.83 -2.58 -14.49
CA PHE A 47 -14.94 -2.03 -13.14
C PHE A 47 -14.20 -0.69 -13.04
N LEU A 48 -14.77 0.26 -12.28
CA LEU A 48 -14.16 1.56 -11.98
C LEU A 48 -13.77 2.38 -13.24
N LYS A 49 -14.44 2.19 -14.39
CA LYS A 49 -14.06 2.84 -15.66
C LYS A 49 -13.88 4.35 -15.55
N GLU A 50 -14.79 5.02 -14.86
CA GLU A 50 -14.79 6.47 -14.72
C GLU A 50 -13.58 6.97 -13.94
N CYS A 51 -13.10 6.21 -12.95
CA CYS A 51 -12.01 6.60 -12.06
C CYS A 51 -10.69 5.88 -12.35
N LEU A 52 -10.65 4.95 -13.32
CA LEU A 52 -9.49 4.11 -13.57
C LEU A 52 -8.25 4.94 -13.94
N HIS A 53 -8.46 6.03 -14.70
CA HIS A 53 -7.41 6.96 -15.10
C HIS A 53 -6.79 7.72 -13.92
N CYS A 54 -7.48 7.78 -12.79
CA CYS A 54 -7.01 8.40 -11.57
C CYS A 54 -6.23 7.43 -10.67
N ILE A 55 -6.25 6.12 -10.94
CA ILE A 55 -5.65 5.11 -10.07
C ILE A 55 -4.35 4.58 -10.68
N ALA A 56 -3.25 4.72 -9.94
CA ALA A 56 -2.00 4.03 -10.21
C ALA A 56 -1.94 2.73 -9.40
N PHE A 57 -1.93 1.58 -10.09
CA PHE A 57 -1.84 0.27 -9.46
C PHE A 57 -0.38 -0.14 -9.26
N ALA A 58 -0.02 -0.51 -8.02
CA ALA A 58 1.29 -1.02 -7.66
C ALA A 58 1.17 -2.23 -6.73
N ILE A 59 2.17 -3.11 -6.75
CA ILE A 59 2.29 -4.23 -5.81
C ILE A 59 3.25 -3.81 -4.68
N SER A 60 3.05 -4.28 -3.45
CA SER A 60 4.03 -4.04 -2.37
C SER A 60 5.43 -4.50 -2.81
N VAL A 61 6.47 -3.82 -2.34
CA VAL A 61 7.84 -4.03 -2.82
C VAL A 61 8.27 -5.48 -2.63
N PHE A 62 7.93 -6.11 -1.49
CA PHE A 62 8.26 -7.50 -1.24
C PHE A 62 7.39 -8.45 -2.08
N HIS A 63 6.09 -8.18 -2.19
CA HIS A 63 5.18 -9.05 -2.94
C HIS A 63 5.44 -9.01 -4.44
N ALA A 64 5.97 -7.92 -4.99
CA ALA A 64 6.29 -7.82 -6.41
C ALA A 64 7.25 -8.94 -6.87
N TYR A 65 8.23 -9.32 -6.04
CA TYR A 65 9.18 -10.40 -6.36
C TYR A 65 8.55 -11.79 -6.38
N GLY A 66 7.40 -11.98 -5.72
CA GLY A 66 6.62 -13.22 -5.79
C GLY A 66 5.83 -13.37 -7.09
N HIS A 67 5.77 -12.33 -7.92
CA HIS A 67 5.04 -12.32 -9.19
C HIS A 67 5.95 -12.56 -10.39
N SER A 68 5.33 -12.86 -11.54
CA SER A 68 6.03 -12.99 -12.83
C SER A 68 6.89 -11.77 -13.16
N TRP A 69 7.96 -11.97 -13.94
CA TRP A 69 8.88 -10.91 -14.37
C TRP A 69 8.15 -9.70 -14.97
N ALA A 70 7.15 -9.92 -15.83
CA ALA A 70 6.39 -8.82 -16.42
C ALA A 70 5.65 -7.99 -15.36
N CYS A 71 5.14 -8.62 -14.30
CA CYS A 71 4.52 -7.88 -13.19
C CYS A 71 5.55 -7.04 -12.43
N GLN A 72 6.77 -7.55 -12.23
CA GLN A 72 7.86 -6.80 -11.59
C GLN A 72 8.29 -5.59 -12.42
N CYS A 73 8.20 -5.67 -13.74
CA CYS A 73 8.54 -4.55 -14.63
C CYS A 73 7.45 -3.50 -14.77
N VAL A 74 6.18 -3.84 -14.49
CA VAL A 74 5.05 -2.92 -14.71
C VAL A 74 4.48 -2.37 -13.40
N TYR A 75 4.38 -3.20 -12.36
CA TYR A 75 3.67 -2.86 -11.12
C TYR A 75 4.59 -2.61 -9.93
N HIS A 76 5.91 -2.66 -10.12
CA HIS A 76 6.83 -2.42 -9.02
C HIS A 76 6.94 -0.91 -8.73
N PRO A 77 6.59 -0.45 -7.51
CA PRO A 77 6.39 0.97 -7.22
C PRO A 77 7.67 1.79 -7.38
N ARG A 78 8.84 1.19 -7.19
CA ARG A 78 10.14 1.88 -7.34
C ARG A 78 10.76 1.82 -8.74
N LYS A 79 10.20 1.01 -9.64
CA LYS A 79 10.77 0.83 -10.99
C LYS A 79 9.95 1.56 -12.04
N SER A 80 8.63 1.51 -11.91
CA SER A 80 7.76 1.73 -13.05
C SER A 80 6.75 2.85 -12.83
N ILE A 81 6.61 3.35 -11.59
CA ILE A 81 5.53 4.26 -11.23
C ILE A 81 6.08 5.47 -10.47
N VAL A 82 5.93 6.64 -11.08
CA VAL A 82 6.24 7.92 -10.44
C VAL A 82 5.15 8.27 -9.44
N GLY A 83 5.54 8.72 -8.24
CA GLY A 83 4.62 9.24 -7.22
C GLY A 83 4.45 8.37 -5.97
N PHE A 84 4.87 7.11 -5.98
CA PHE A 84 4.87 6.26 -4.78
C PHE A 84 6.04 6.52 -3.82
N GLY A 85 7.08 7.23 -4.28
CA GLY A 85 8.25 7.54 -3.46
C GLY A 85 8.92 6.29 -2.90
N LEU A 86 9.19 6.28 -1.59
CA LEU A 86 9.85 5.17 -0.90
C LEU A 86 8.88 4.20 -0.21
N MET A 87 7.57 4.36 -0.42
CA MET A 87 6.54 3.50 0.18
C MET A 87 6.79 2.03 -0.17
N ASP A 88 6.72 1.15 0.83
CA ASP A 88 6.91 -0.29 0.67
C ASP A 88 5.59 -1.05 0.47
N GLY A 89 4.47 -0.48 0.92
CA GLY A 89 3.15 -1.10 0.85
C GLY A 89 2.82 -2.01 2.03
N GLU A 90 3.66 -2.03 3.07
CA GLU A 90 3.55 -2.96 4.22
C GLU A 90 2.78 -2.34 5.42
N GLY A 91 1.95 -1.33 5.16
CA GLY A 91 1.27 -0.57 6.22
C GLY A 91 0.22 -1.42 6.95
N CYS A 92 -0.57 -2.18 6.20
CA CYS A 92 -1.62 -3.04 6.75
C CYS A 92 -1.03 -4.20 7.55
N GLU A 93 0.09 -4.75 7.10
CA GLU A 93 0.81 -5.85 7.72
C GLU A 93 1.43 -5.42 9.05
N ARG A 94 1.97 -4.19 9.12
CA ARG A 94 2.48 -3.60 10.36
C ARG A 94 1.38 -3.39 11.39
N LEU A 95 0.22 -2.87 10.98
CA LEU A 95 -0.95 -2.74 11.87
C LEU A 95 -1.47 -4.11 12.30
N TRP A 96 -1.55 -5.07 11.39
CA TRP A 96 -1.96 -6.44 11.72
C TRP A 96 -1.02 -7.06 12.76
N HIS A 97 0.29 -6.89 12.58
CA HIS A 97 1.29 -7.37 13.53
C HIS A 97 1.12 -6.74 14.92
N SER A 98 0.84 -5.43 15.02
CA SER A 98 0.59 -4.80 16.33
C SER A 98 -0.67 -5.32 17.00
N LEU A 99 -1.68 -5.73 16.23
CA LEU A 99 -2.93 -6.30 16.73
C LEU A 99 -2.86 -7.82 17.00
N SER A 100 -1.81 -8.50 16.57
CA SER A 100 -1.77 -9.97 16.59
C SER A 100 -1.79 -10.57 17.99
N CYS A 101 -1.33 -9.81 18.99
CA CYS A 101 -1.39 -10.20 20.40
C CYS A 101 -2.83 -10.35 20.92
N LEU A 102 -3.81 -9.72 20.27
CA LEU A 102 -5.22 -9.79 20.64
C LEU A 102 -5.90 -11.06 20.13
N ILE A 103 -5.33 -11.73 19.13
CA ILE A 103 -5.94 -12.89 18.46
C ILE A 103 -6.37 -13.98 19.46
N PRO A 104 -5.55 -14.42 20.44
CA PRO A 104 -5.96 -15.46 21.39
C PRO A 104 -7.17 -15.06 22.24
N TYR A 105 -7.22 -13.80 22.69
CA TYR A 105 -8.31 -13.25 23.49
C TYR A 105 -9.60 -13.10 22.66
N LEU A 106 -9.49 -12.51 21.48
CA LEU A 106 -10.65 -12.20 20.63
C LEU A 106 -11.39 -13.44 20.11
N ARG A 107 -10.72 -14.60 20.04
CA ARG A 107 -11.34 -15.87 19.64
C ARG A 107 -12.43 -16.36 20.59
N VAL A 108 -12.36 -16.00 21.87
CA VAL A 108 -13.33 -16.42 22.90
C VAL A 108 -14.32 -15.32 23.27
N CYS A 109 -14.14 -14.11 22.74
CA CYS A 109 -15.01 -12.97 23.01
C CYS A 109 -16.29 -12.99 22.18
N GLY A 110 -17.37 -12.44 22.76
CA GLY A 110 -18.59 -12.14 22.01
C GLY A 110 -18.35 -11.06 20.95
N TYR A 111 -19.22 -11.03 19.93
CA TYR A 111 -19.10 -10.14 18.76
C TYR A 111 -18.89 -8.66 19.13
N ASN A 112 -19.73 -8.11 20.01
CA ASN A 112 -19.65 -6.70 20.40
C ASN A 112 -18.34 -6.38 21.13
N THR A 113 -17.90 -7.24 22.04
CA THR A 113 -16.64 -7.09 22.76
C THR A 113 -15.46 -7.17 21.81
N HIS A 114 -15.51 -8.06 20.83
CA HIS A 114 -14.47 -8.19 19.82
C HIS A 114 -14.29 -6.88 19.04
N ILE A 115 -15.38 -6.33 18.48
CA ILE A 115 -15.35 -5.06 17.75
C ILE A 115 -14.87 -3.91 18.64
N TYR A 116 -15.39 -3.82 19.87
CA TYR A 116 -15.00 -2.78 20.82
C TYR A 116 -13.50 -2.82 21.15
N THR A 117 -12.95 -4.00 21.46
CA THR A 117 -11.53 -4.15 21.78
C THR A 117 -10.65 -3.77 20.60
N LEU A 118 -10.98 -4.22 19.38
CA LEU A 118 -10.23 -3.83 18.19
C LEU A 118 -10.26 -2.32 17.97
N ASN A 119 -11.45 -1.71 18.09
CA ASN A 119 -11.61 -0.27 17.90
C ASN A 119 -10.78 0.54 18.90
N CYS A 120 -10.79 0.16 20.18
CA CYS A 120 -9.98 0.80 21.21
C CYS A 120 -8.48 0.69 20.92
N GLN A 121 -8.01 -0.46 20.43
CA GLN A 121 -6.60 -0.68 20.12
C GLN A 121 -6.15 0.10 18.88
N ILE A 122 -7.01 0.20 17.85
CA ILE A 122 -6.75 1.05 16.69
C ILE A 122 -6.68 2.53 17.10
N HIS A 123 -7.64 3.02 17.89
CA HIS A 123 -7.60 4.40 18.38
C HIS A 123 -6.38 4.69 19.27
N PHE A 124 -5.91 3.71 20.04
CA PHE A 124 -4.67 3.84 20.78
C PHE A 124 -3.46 3.97 19.84
N ALA A 125 -3.34 3.07 18.86
CA ALA A 125 -2.26 3.11 17.87
C ALA A 125 -2.26 4.41 17.05
N ASP A 126 -3.44 4.94 16.69
CA ASP A 126 -3.57 6.22 15.99
C ASP A 126 -3.04 7.39 16.81
N ARG A 127 -3.38 7.44 18.11
CA ARG A 127 -2.88 8.50 19.02
C ARG A 127 -1.36 8.42 19.17
N GLU A 128 -0.82 7.22 19.40
CA GLU A 128 0.62 7.02 19.51
C GLU A 128 1.36 7.39 18.21
N SER A 129 0.77 7.05 17.06
CA SER A 129 1.30 7.41 15.74
C SER A 129 1.32 8.93 15.53
N LEU A 130 0.24 9.63 15.91
CA LEU A 130 0.14 11.08 15.82
C LEU A 130 1.14 11.79 16.74
N GLU A 131 1.32 11.32 17.97
CA GLU A 131 2.32 11.87 18.90
C GLU A 131 3.75 11.72 18.36
N ASN A 132 4.02 10.63 17.64
CA ASN A 132 5.35 10.34 17.08
C ASN A 132 5.54 10.81 15.63
N ILE A 133 4.54 11.46 15.02
CA ILE A 133 4.56 11.77 13.58
C ILE A 133 5.74 12.67 13.20
N GLY A 134 6.08 13.67 14.04
CA GLY A 134 7.20 14.57 13.78
C GLY A 134 8.55 13.83 13.73
N LYS A 135 8.77 12.92 14.69
CA LYS A 135 9.97 12.07 14.72
C LYS A 135 10.00 11.13 13.51
N TRP A 136 8.84 10.61 13.12
CA TRP A 136 8.73 9.76 11.93
C TRP A 136 9.08 10.52 10.65
N ILE A 137 8.52 11.71 10.43
CA ILE A 137 8.82 12.56 9.27
C ILE A 137 10.31 12.90 9.21
N ALA A 138 10.90 13.34 10.32
CA ALA A 138 12.32 13.67 10.39
C ALA A 138 13.21 12.47 10.01
N ARG A 139 12.87 11.27 10.48
CA ARG A 139 13.56 10.03 10.09
C ARG A 139 13.41 9.72 8.61
N GLN A 140 12.19 9.82 8.06
CA GLN A 140 11.95 9.56 6.63
C GLN A 140 12.70 10.55 5.75
N TRP A 141 12.76 11.81 6.14
CA TRP A 141 13.51 12.85 5.45
C TRP A 141 15.00 12.50 5.35
N SER A 142 15.64 12.20 6.49
CA SER A 142 17.05 11.82 6.53
C SER A 142 17.35 10.56 5.72
N LEU A 143 16.47 9.54 5.79
CA LEU A 143 16.58 8.33 4.99
C LEU A 143 16.49 8.63 3.49
N THR A 144 15.59 9.52 3.09
CA THR A 144 15.40 9.90 1.69
C THR A 144 16.62 10.65 1.16
N LEU A 145 17.18 11.58 1.94
CA LEU A 145 18.41 12.28 1.56
C LEU A 145 19.60 11.33 1.39
N LYS A 146 19.77 10.38 2.31
CA LYS A 146 20.83 9.37 2.22
C LYS A 146 20.68 8.52 0.96
N LYS A 147 19.48 7.99 0.71
CA LYS A 147 19.21 7.17 -0.48
C LYS A 147 19.38 7.95 -1.79
N ARG A 148 19.03 9.23 -1.79
CA ARG A 148 19.25 10.11 -2.94
C ARG A 148 20.75 10.25 -3.23
N ALA A 149 21.56 10.52 -2.21
CA ALA A 149 23.01 10.66 -2.37
C ALA A 149 23.65 9.35 -2.89
N GLU A 150 23.22 8.20 -2.37
CA GLU A 150 23.66 6.88 -2.84
C GLU A 150 23.27 6.66 -4.32
N ALA A 151 22.02 6.96 -4.68
CA ALA A 151 21.55 6.83 -6.06
C ALA A 151 22.28 7.78 -7.02
N ASP A 152 22.54 9.02 -6.61
CA ASP A 152 23.28 10.01 -7.42
C ASP A 152 24.75 9.58 -7.65
N GLU A 153 25.37 8.90 -6.67
CA GLU A 153 26.69 8.28 -6.84
C GLU A 153 26.65 7.11 -7.82
N ASP A 154 25.66 6.22 -7.69
CA ASP A 154 25.48 5.08 -8.60
C ASP A 154 25.27 5.53 -10.05
N VAL A 155 24.47 6.58 -10.26
CA VAL A 155 24.26 7.18 -11.59
C VAL A 155 25.57 7.74 -12.13
N ARG A 156 26.32 8.52 -11.33
CA ARG A 156 27.64 9.05 -11.73
C ARG A 156 28.61 7.94 -12.12
N ARG A 157 28.68 6.86 -11.33
CA ARG A 157 29.52 5.69 -11.62
C ARG A 157 29.10 4.94 -12.89
N SER A 158 27.80 4.92 -13.21
CA SER A 158 27.29 4.25 -14.41
C SER A 158 27.66 4.95 -15.71
N GLY A 159 28.04 6.24 -15.65
CA GLY A 159 28.28 7.08 -16.82
C GLY A 159 27.04 7.37 -17.67
N ARG A 160 25.83 7.03 -17.18
CA ARG A 160 24.56 7.23 -17.88
C ARG A 160 23.79 8.40 -17.29
N SER A 161 22.92 9.01 -18.11
CA SER A 161 22.01 10.05 -17.64
C SER A 161 21.04 9.49 -16.58
N PRO A 162 20.66 10.27 -15.55
CA PRO A 162 19.56 9.92 -14.64
C PRO A 162 18.24 9.61 -15.36
N THR A 163 18.07 10.11 -16.58
CA THR A 163 16.87 9.89 -17.43
C THR A 163 16.96 8.65 -18.31
N PHE A 164 17.98 7.80 -18.16
CA PHE A 164 18.22 6.65 -19.04
C PHE A 164 17.21 5.48 -18.83
N LEU A 165 16.24 5.61 -17.93
CA LEU A 165 15.21 4.60 -17.67
C LEU A 165 13.80 5.20 -17.82
#